data_AF-A0A1J5KJJ2-F1
#
_entry.id   AF-A0A1J5KJJ2-F1
#
_cell.length_a   1.000
_cell.length_b   1.000
_cell.length_c   1.000
_cell.angle_alpha   90.00
_cell.angle_beta   90.00
_cell.angle_gamma   90.00
#
_symmetry.space_group_name_H-M   'P 1'
#
loop_
_entity.id
_entity.type
_entity.pdbx_description
1 polymer ?
#
loop_
_entity_poly.entity_id
_entity_poly.type
_entity_poly.pdbx_seq_one_letter_code
_entity_poly.pdbx_strand_id
1 'polypeptide(L)'
;MKKLIVAILISTFAMASLPDGEFQGLNAQYKSPVGTASADYLNIDGFGNYRNPTLSVENKDGLLSFGFDGKEFQIDLTLFAVRDADYINVDDMNFVNNKRKIELDFYGLNASSIGYSTDIRRGSANCKRTKTYTDATQDLVLNCLSNSELSVYSFSFLSETNSFKSLVEDGVETSEIILNNIQLDISKGYVEGSFSSNLSFGFDVSFNGKIDYDVASELVVVRVDDVRAGFFSVRSKLFTELAANAPDNMLVDEPYIYIELK
;
A
#
# COMPACT_ATOMS: atom_id res chain seq x y z
N MET A 1 14.39 2.86 -9.49
CA MET A 1 13.09 2.69 -8.82
C MET A 1 12.26 1.69 -9.62
N LYS A 2 12.08 0.47 -9.10
CA LYS A 2 11.37 -0.66 -9.73
C LYS A 2 10.35 -1.27 -8.75
N LYS A 3 9.57 -0.47 -8.01
CA LYS A 3 8.92 -0.94 -6.76
C LYS A 3 7.38 -0.95 -6.74
N LEU A 4 6.71 -0.86 -7.88
CA LEU A 4 5.36 -0.27 -7.89
C LEU A 4 4.17 -1.26 -7.88
N ILE A 5 4.20 -2.35 -8.64
CA ILE A 5 2.98 -3.17 -8.86
C ILE A 5 2.52 -3.90 -7.60
N VAL A 6 3.42 -4.09 -6.62
CA VAL A 6 3.19 -4.91 -5.41
C VAL A 6 2.84 -4.05 -4.19
N ALA A 7 2.96 -2.72 -4.33
CA ALA A 7 2.74 -1.73 -3.28
C ALA A 7 1.33 -1.70 -2.69
N ILE A 8 0.33 -1.99 -3.52
CA ILE A 8 -1.08 -1.71 -3.19
C ILE A 8 -1.61 -2.70 -2.15
N LEU A 9 -1.09 -3.92 -2.10
CA LEU A 9 -1.53 -4.92 -1.13
C LEU A 9 -0.81 -4.82 0.21
N ILE A 10 0.37 -4.16 0.24
CA ILE A 10 1.31 -4.26 1.36
C ILE A 10 1.47 -2.93 2.11
N SER A 11 0.98 -1.82 1.54
CA SER A 11 1.08 -0.48 2.14
C SER A 11 0.42 -0.33 3.52
N THR A 12 -0.40 -1.29 3.93
CA THR A 12 -1.01 -1.32 5.26
C THR A 12 -0.08 -1.89 6.32
N PHE A 13 1.05 -2.51 5.94
CA PHE A 13 1.88 -3.32 6.84
C PHE A 13 3.19 -2.66 7.30
N ALA A 14 3.50 -1.46 6.82
CA ALA A 14 4.83 -0.86 7.00
C ALA A 14 4.95 0.07 8.23
N MET A 15 4.03 0.03 9.19
CA MET A 15 4.17 0.84 10.41
C MET A 15 5.09 0.16 11.44
N ALA A 16 6.25 0.79 11.74
CA ALA A 16 7.21 0.34 12.76
C ALA A 16 6.62 0.22 14.18
N SER A 17 5.49 0.88 14.44
CA SER A 17 4.54 0.56 15.51
C SER A 17 3.23 1.25 15.17
N LEU A 18 2.11 0.55 14.99
CA LEU A 18 0.82 1.22 14.92
C LEU A 18 0.44 1.67 16.32
N PRO A 19 0.42 2.98 16.61
CA PRO A 19 -0.05 3.42 17.90
C PRO A 19 -1.55 3.09 18.00
N ASP A 20 -1.99 2.64 19.18
CA ASP A 20 -3.42 2.56 19.47
C ASP A 20 -4.00 3.97 19.43
N GLY A 21 -5.12 4.14 18.74
CA GLY A 21 -5.71 5.46 18.55
C GLY A 21 -6.45 5.64 17.23
N GLU A 22 -6.78 6.89 16.94
CA GLU A 22 -7.43 7.29 15.71
C GLU A 22 -7.02 8.69 15.29
N PHE A 23 -7.13 8.95 13.99
CA PHE A 23 -7.17 10.30 13.45
C PHE A 23 -8.21 10.40 12.35
N GLN A 24 -8.78 11.59 12.19
CA GLN A 24 -9.86 11.84 11.24
C GLN A 24 -9.53 13.09 10.41
N GLY A 25 -9.81 13.02 9.11
CA GLY A 25 -9.62 14.13 8.17
C GLY A 25 -8.17 14.62 8.12
N LEU A 26 -7.19 13.72 8.21
CA LEU A 26 -5.78 14.10 8.10
C LEU A 26 -5.49 14.52 6.65
N ASN A 27 -5.16 15.79 6.49
CA ASN A 27 -4.75 16.41 5.24
C ASN A 27 -3.29 16.84 5.37
N ALA A 28 -2.44 16.43 4.45
CA ALA A 28 -1.01 16.73 4.49
C ALA A 28 -0.52 17.20 3.14
N GLN A 29 0.30 18.25 3.14
CA GLN A 29 1.02 18.72 1.97
C GLN A 29 2.50 18.83 2.33
N TYR A 30 3.33 18.07 1.62
CA TYR A 30 4.77 18.11 1.72
C TYR A 30 5.36 18.61 0.42
N LYS A 31 6.30 19.56 0.53
CA LYS A 31 7.17 19.97 -0.57
C LYS A 31 8.58 20.13 -0.02
N SER A 32 9.51 19.31 -0.49
CA SER A 32 10.86 19.20 0.10
C SER A 32 11.48 20.56 0.45
N PRO A 33 12.03 20.73 1.68
CA PRO A 33 12.28 19.70 2.69
C PRO A 33 11.19 19.55 3.76
N VAL A 34 10.15 20.40 3.77
CA VAL A 34 9.16 20.46 4.87
C VAL A 34 7.75 20.64 4.35
N GLY A 35 6.79 20.16 5.11
CA GLY A 35 5.37 20.24 4.82
C GLY A 35 4.54 20.67 6.02
N THR A 36 3.25 20.78 5.78
CA THR A 36 2.24 21.08 6.78
C THR A 36 1.09 20.09 6.67
N ALA A 37 0.50 19.75 7.81
CA ALA A 37 -0.71 18.96 7.86
C ALA A 37 -1.72 19.54 8.84
N SER A 38 -2.96 19.13 8.69
CA SER A 38 -4.05 19.38 9.64
C SER A 38 -4.92 18.14 9.75
N ALA A 39 -5.54 17.94 10.89
CA ALA A 39 -6.55 16.90 11.08
C ALA A 39 -7.76 17.48 11.81
N ASP A 40 -8.95 16.95 11.60
CA ASP A 40 -10.13 17.35 12.37
C ASP A 40 -10.03 16.84 13.82
N TYR A 41 -9.50 15.63 13.95
CA TYR A 41 -9.33 14.96 15.23
C TYR A 41 -8.08 14.07 15.23
N LEU A 42 -7.38 14.07 16.37
CA LEU A 42 -6.21 13.23 16.62
C LEU A 42 -6.29 12.71 18.06
N ASN A 43 -6.31 11.40 18.23
CA ASN A 43 -6.24 10.75 19.54
C ASN A 43 -5.37 9.50 19.42
N ILE A 44 -4.08 9.69 19.61
CA ILE A 44 -3.06 8.66 19.44
C ILE A 44 -2.37 8.44 20.79
N ASP A 45 -2.26 7.20 21.24
CA ASP A 45 -1.58 6.88 22.49
C ASP A 45 -0.12 7.37 22.47
N GLY A 46 0.35 7.93 23.58
CA GLY A 46 1.63 8.64 23.69
C GLY A 46 1.69 10.03 23.04
N PHE A 47 1.00 10.25 21.91
CA PHE A 47 0.96 11.54 21.23
C PHE A 47 0.00 12.52 21.93
N GLY A 48 -1.24 12.11 22.21
CA GLY A 48 -2.24 12.93 22.89
C GLY A 48 -3.56 13.05 22.14
N ASN A 49 -4.45 13.89 22.67
CA ASN A 49 -5.81 14.11 22.17
C ASN A 49 -6.01 15.59 21.80
N TYR A 50 -6.21 15.84 20.51
CA TYR A 50 -6.25 17.18 19.92
C TYR A 50 -7.44 17.30 18.95
N ARG A 51 -7.97 18.52 18.84
CA ARG A 51 -8.98 18.90 17.83
C ARG A 51 -8.41 19.99 16.95
N ASN A 52 -8.55 19.83 15.64
CA ASN A 52 -8.01 20.77 14.66
C ASN A 52 -6.52 21.12 14.83
N PRO A 53 -5.60 20.18 15.17
CA PRO A 53 -4.19 20.53 15.26
C PRO A 53 -3.61 20.86 13.89
N THR A 54 -2.60 21.73 13.88
CA THR A 54 -1.71 21.95 12.73
C THR A 54 -0.38 21.29 13.01
N LEU A 55 0.07 20.41 12.13
CA LEU A 55 1.26 19.58 12.29
C LEU A 55 2.34 20.00 11.29
N SER A 56 3.60 19.82 11.66
CA SER A 56 4.70 19.80 10.69
C SER A 56 4.79 18.44 10.02
N VAL A 57 5.20 18.40 8.75
CA VAL A 57 5.41 17.13 8.01
C VAL A 57 6.83 17.10 7.46
N GLU A 58 7.51 15.98 7.65
CA GLU A 58 8.80 15.68 7.00
C GLU A 58 8.71 14.34 6.29
N ASN A 59 9.35 14.23 5.12
CA ASN A 59 9.53 12.96 4.43
C ASN A 59 10.92 12.41 4.77
N LYS A 60 10.98 11.31 5.55
CA LYS A 60 12.22 10.61 5.91
C LYS A 60 12.29 9.32 5.11
N ASP A 61 12.76 9.41 3.86
CA ASP A 61 12.85 8.27 2.94
C ASP A 61 11.54 7.49 2.79
N GLY A 62 10.42 8.20 2.60
CA GLY A 62 9.09 7.63 2.38
C GLY A 62 8.27 7.42 3.65
N LEU A 63 8.89 7.64 4.81
CA LEU A 63 8.23 7.69 6.11
C LEU A 63 7.80 9.14 6.39
N LEU A 64 6.49 9.41 6.35
CA LEU A 64 5.96 10.73 6.69
C LEU A 64 5.94 10.89 8.20
N SER A 65 6.76 11.81 8.71
CA SER A 65 6.87 12.16 10.12
C SER A 65 5.99 13.38 10.40
N PHE A 66 5.00 13.24 11.28
CA PHE A 66 4.07 14.29 11.67
C PHE A 66 4.43 14.80 13.07
N GLY A 67 4.69 16.10 13.20
CA GLY A 67 5.15 16.72 14.45
C GLY A 67 4.19 17.75 15.03
N PHE A 68 4.00 17.74 16.35
CA PHE A 68 3.24 18.76 17.10
C PHE A 68 3.72 18.82 18.55
N ASP A 69 3.94 20.03 19.09
CA ASP A 69 4.35 20.25 20.48
C ASP A 69 5.51 19.36 20.97
N GLY A 70 6.50 19.12 20.10
CA GLY A 70 7.68 18.30 20.40
C GLY A 70 7.43 16.79 20.41
N LYS A 71 6.25 16.34 19.98
CA LYS A 71 5.90 14.93 19.79
C LYS A 71 5.80 14.61 18.31
N GLU A 72 6.03 13.35 17.97
CA GLU A 72 5.91 12.88 16.59
C GLU A 72 5.18 11.53 16.50
N PHE A 73 4.49 11.31 15.38
CA PHE A 73 4.07 10.00 14.92
C PHE A 73 4.42 9.87 13.43
N GLN A 74 4.46 8.64 12.94
CA GLN A 74 4.92 8.35 11.57
C GLN A 74 3.89 7.51 10.82
N ILE A 75 3.74 7.79 9.52
CA ILE A 75 2.98 6.96 8.59
C ILE A 75 3.96 6.51 7.50
N ASP A 76 4.11 5.20 7.37
CA ASP A 76 4.93 4.63 6.31
C ASP A 76 4.11 4.54 5.02
N LEU A 77 4.56 5.30 4.02
CA LEU A 77 4.00 5.32 2.67
C LEU A 77 5.05 4.87 1.63
N THR A 78 6.17 4.28 2.08
CA THR A 78 7.34 3.92 1.26
C THR A 78 6.98 3.05 0.07
N LEU A 79 5.95 2.22 0.23
CA LEU A 79 5.46 1.33 -0.81
C LEU A 79 4.78 2.08 -1.97
N PHE A 80 4.17 3.24 -1.74
CA PHE A 80 3.51 4.03 -2.80
C PHE A 80 4.47 4.85 -3.67
N ALA A 81 5.72 4.41 -3.79
CA ALA A 81 6.79 5.09 -4.51
C ALA A 81 7.03 6.55 -4.04
N VAL A 82 6.74 6.87 -2.77
CA VAL A 82 6.89 8.24 -2.23
C VAL A 82 8.27 8.52 -1.63
N ARG A 83 9.13 7.49 -1.55
CA ARG A 83 10.47 7.59 -0.95
C ARG A 83 11.27 8.73 -1.56
N ASP A 84 11.28 8.80 -2.89
CA ASP A 84 12.08 9.74 -3.64
C ASP A 84 11.22 10.95 -4.08
N ALA A 85 10.13 11.27 -3.36
CA ALA A 85 9.13 12.27 -3.78
C ALA A 85 9.47 13.65 -3.24
N ASP A 86 9.51 14.63 -4.14
CA ASP A 86 9.69 16.04 -3.79
C ASP A 86 8.37 16.70 -3.37
N TYR A 87 7.25 16.10 -3.77
CA TYR A 87 5.90 16.54 -3.45
C TYR A 87 5.05 15.35 -3.02
N ILE A 88 4.36 15.49 -1.89
CA ILE A 88 3.37 14.52 -1.41
C ILE A 88 2.12 15.28 -0.96
N ASN A 89 0.96 14.80 -1.35
CA ASN A 89 -0.32 15.30 -0.89
C ASN A 89 -1.18 14.14 -0.40
N VAL A 90 -1.65 14.24 0.84
CA VAL A 90 -2.60 13.32 1.46
C VAL A 90 -3.89 14.09 1.71
N ASP A 91 -5.00 13.53 1.27
CA ASP A 91 -6.33 14.14 1.34
C ASP A 91 -7.29 13.20 2.08
N ASP A 92 -7.92 13.76 3.11
CA ASP A 92 -8.95 13.13 3.95
C ASP A 92 -8.57 11.72 4.43
N MET A 93 -7.38 11.56 5.02
CA MET A 93 -6.96 10.27 5.56
C MET A 93 -7.53 10.05 6.96
N ASN A 94 -8.17 8.91 7.16
CA ASN A 94 -8.71 8.46 8.44
C ASN A 94 -8.03 7.16 8.85
N PHE A 95 -7.80 7.01 10.14
CA PHE A 95 -7.16 5.84 10.70
C PHE A 95 -7.80 5.48 12.02
N VAL A 96 -7.98 4.18 12.25
CA VAL A 96 -8.45 3.64 13.51
C VAL A 96 -7.66 2.37 13.82
N ASN A 97 -6.94 2.36 14.93
CA ASN A 97 -6.33 1.16 15.49
C ASN A 97 -6.80 0.97 16.93
N ASN A 98 -7.54 -0.11 17.16
CA ASN A 98 -8.02 -0.48 18.48
C ASN A 98 -8.15 -2.00 18.62
N LYS A 99 -8.52 -2.48 19.80
CA LYS A 99 -8.61 -3.92 20.13
C LYS A 99 -9.43 -4.78 19.16
N ARG A 100 -10.30 -4.19 18.32
CA ARG A 100 -11.18 -4.90 17.39
C ARG A 100 -10.76 -4.80 15.92
N LYS A 101 -10.14 -3.70 15.51
CA LYS A 101 -9.83 -3.45 14.10
C LYS A 101 -8.63 -2.54 13.90
N ILE A 102 -8.05 -2.67 12.72
CA ILE A 102 -7.09 -1.73 12.13
C ILE A 102 -7.73 -1.27 10.83
N GLU A 103 -7.99 0.02 10.68
CA GLU A 103 -8.65 0.61 9.53
C GLU A 103 -7.88 1.83 9.08
N LEU A 104 -7.70 1.95 7.77
CA LEU A 104 -7.12 3.10 7.09
C LEU A 104 -7.98 3.39 5.88
N ASP A 105 -8.42 4.63 5.72
CA ASP A 105 -9.04 5.10 4.50
C ASP A 105 -8.54 6.49 4.14
N PHE A 106 -8.59 6.83 2.86
CA PHE A 106 -8.20 8.14 2.37
C PHE A 106 -8.88 8.46 1.05
N TYR A 107 -9.18 9.73 0.81
CA TYR A 107 -9.74 10.15 -0.47
C TYR A 107 -8.67 10.21 -1.56
N GLY A 108 -7.48 10.75 -1.24
CA GLY A 108 -6.42 10.96 -2.22
C GLY A 108 -5.03 10.86 -1.62
N LEU A 109 -4.13 10.19 -2.33
CA LEU A 109 -2.70 10.22 -2.07
C LEU A 109 -1.99 10.47 -3.40
N ASN A 110 -1.32 11.60 -3.49
CA ASN A 110 -0.51 11.97 -4.65
C ASN A 110 0.95 12.10 -4.22
N ALA A 111 1.87 11.56 -5.01
CA ALA A 111 3.30 11.73 -4.80
C ALA A 111 4.00 11.93 -6.15
N SER A 112 4.96 12.85 -6.21
CA SER A 112 5.70 13.10 -7.45
C SER A 112 7.11 13.65 -7.21
N SER A 113 7.97 13.43 -8.20
CA SER A 113 9.26 14.07 -8.39
C SER A 113 9.51 14.20 -9.91
N ILE A 114 10.71 14.60 -10.30
CA ILE A 114 11.11 14.66 -11.70
C ILE A 114 11.10 13.23 -12.28
N GLY A 115 10.33 13.03 -13.34
CA GLY A 115 10.30 11.79 -14.10
C GLY A 115 9.42 10.67 -13.53
N TYR A 116 8.66 10.91 -12.46
CA TYR A 116 7.60 10.00 -12.02
C TYR A 116 6.47 10.69 -11.24
N SER A 117 5.29 10.08 -11.25
CA SER A 117 4.17 10.46 -10.40
C SER A 117 3.32 9.25 -10.03
N THR A 118 2.82 9.23 -8.81
CA THR A 118 1.83 8.28 -8.29
C THR A 118 0.57 9.03 -7.88
N ASP A 119 -0.60 8.53 -8.26
CA ASP A 119 -1.91 9.02 -7.81
C ASP A 119 -2.77 7.84 -7.35
N ILE A 120 -3.27 7.91 -6.12
CA ILE A 120 -4.13 6.89 -5.53
C ILE A 120 -5.39 7.57 -5.04
N ARG A 121 -6.55 7.04 -5.42
CA ARG A 121 -7.85 7.60 -5.06
C ARG A 121 -8.70 6.58 -4.35
N ARG A 122 -9.35 7.04 -3.28
CA ARG A 122 -10.32 6.30 -2.47
C ARG A 122 -9.74 4.94 -2.07
N GLY A 123 -8.65 4.99 -1.32
CA GLY A 123 -8.07 3.80 -0.72
C GLY A 123 -8.78 3.48 0.59
N SER A 124 -9.00 2.20 0.86
CA SER A 124 -9.51 1.71 2.13
C SER A 124 -8.93 0.34 2.42
N ALA A 125 -8.48 0.14 3.65
CA ALA A 125 -8.06 -1.13 4.18
C ALA A 125 -8.73 -1.34 5.54
N ASN A 126 -9.40 -2.48 5.68
CA ASN A 126 -10.09 -2.85 6.91
C ASN A 126 -9.62 -4.22 7.36
N CYS A 127 -8.94 -4.28 8.50
CA CYS A 127 -8.46 -5.52 9.09
C CYS A 127 -9.20 -5.82 10.39
N LYS A 128 -9.77 -7.01 10.48
CA LYS A 128 -10.42 -7.49 11.70
C LYS A 128 -9.36 -8.09 12.62
N ARG A 129 -9.17 -7.48 13.79
CA ARG A 129 -8.22 -7.98 14.80
C ARG A 129 -8.86 -9.18 15.50
N THR A 130 -8.27 -10.36 15.30
CA THR A 130 -8.75 -11.62 15.91
C THR A 130 -7.95 -12.02 17.14
N LYS A 131 -6.69 -11.57 17.21
CA LYS A 131 -5.78 -11.81 18.31
C LYS A 131 -4.86 -10.61 18.47
N THR A 132 -4.40 -10.35 19.70
CA THR A 132 -3.38 -9.33 19.98
C THR A 132 -2.02 -10.01 20.16
N TYR A 133 -1.00 -9.47 19.50
CA TYR A 133 0.40 -9.90 19.62
C TYR A 133 1.23 -8.83 20.33
N THR A 134 2.33 -9.25 20.95
CA THR A 134 3.20 -8.33 21.71
C THR A 134 4.04 -7.44 20.81
N ASP A 135 4.48 -7.98 19.68
CA ASP A 135 5.18 -7.23 18.65
C ASP A 135 4.15 -6.54 17.73
N ALA A 136 4.28 -5.22 17.55
CA ALA A 136 3.31 -4.41 16.82
C ALA A 136 3.28 -4.75 15.32
N THR A 137 4.44 -5.04 14.73
CA THR A 137 4.56 -5.45 13.33
C THR A 137 3.91 -6.81 13.13
N GLN A 138 4.19 -7.79 13.99
CA GLN A 138 3.54 -9.09 13.94
C GLN A 138 2.02 -8.98 14.16
N ASP A 139 1.57 -8.11 15.07
CA ASP A 139 0.15 -7.89 15.32
C ASP A 139 -0.57 -7.41 14.06
N LEU A 140 -0.01 -6.39 13.40
CA LEU A 140 -0.52 -5.87 12.15
C LEU A 140 -0.53 -6.92 11.05
N VAL A 141 0.64 -7.54 10.80
CA VAL A 141 0.85 -8.50 9.72
C VAL A 141 -0.07 -9.70 9.88
N LEU A 142 -0.07 -10.35 11.04
CA LEU A 142 -0.88 -11.55 11.25
C LEU A 142 -2.39 -11.25 11.23
N ASN A 143 -2.85 -10.09 11.71
CA ASN A 143 -4.28 -9.77 11.68
C ASN A 143 -4.76 -9.38 10.28
N CYS A 144 -4.05 -8.47 9.59
CA CYS A 144 -4.44 -8.06 8.25
C CYS A 144 -4.25 -9.17 7.21
N LEU A 145 -3.25 -10.05 7.35
CA LEU A 145 -3.10 -11.24 6.49
C LEU A 145 -4.04 -12.39 6.82
N SER A 146 -4.80 -12.30 7.92
CA SER A 146 -5.80 -13.32 8.26
C SER A 146 -7.21 -12.90 7.87
N ASN A 147 -7.61 -11.66 8.09
CA ASN A 147 -8.98 -11.19 7.82
C ASN A 147 -8.94 -9.71 7.45
N SER A 148 -8.85 -9.40 6.16
CA SER A 148 -8.90 -8.02 5.69
C SER A 148 -9.64 -7.85 4.38
N GLU A 149 -10.13 -6.64 4.19
CA GLU A 149 -10.73 -6.15 2.96
C GLU A 149 -9.93 -4.91 2.55
N LEU A 150 -9.41 -4.90 1.33
CA LEU A 150 -8.70 -3.78 0.74
C LEU A 150 -9.41 -3.35 -0.54
N SER A 151 -9.58 -2.04 -0.70
CA SER A 151 -10.13 -1.46 -1.92
C SER A 151 -9.40 -0.19 -2.30
N VAL A 152 -9.14 -0.01 -3.59
CA VAL A 152 -8.61 1.23 -4.16
C VAL A 152 -9.37 1.50 -5.45
N TYR A 153 -10.04 2.65 -5.53
CA TYR A 153 -10.82 2.99 -6.71
C TYR A 153 -9.95 3.18 -7.96
N SER A 154 -8.85 3.92 -7.81
CA SER A 154 -7.93 4.20 -8.90
C SER A 154 -6.52 4.32 -8.35
N PHE A 155 -5.58 3.73 -9.08
CA PHE A 155 -4.16 3.86 -8.89
C PHE A 155 -3.53 4.15 -10.26
N SER A 156 -2.81 5.25 -10.38
CA SER A 156 -2.01 5.56 -11.56
C SER A 156 -0.56 5.77 -11.14
N PHE A 157 0.35 5.25 -11.95
CA PHE A 157 1.76 5.54 -11.85
C PHE A 157 2.34 5.78 -13.23
N LEU A 158 3.06 6.88 -13.34
CA LEU A 158 3.82 7.26 -14.51
C LEU A 158 5.31 7.22 -14.18
N SER A 159 6.12 6.66 -15.07
CA SER A 159 7.58 6.70 -14.97
C SER A 159 8.22 6.94 -16.32
N GLU A 160 9.09 7.94 -16.42
CA GLU A 160 9.85 8.21 -17.66
C GLU A 160 11.01 7.22 -17.90
N THR A 161 11.36 6.42 -16.89
CA THR A 161 12.54 5.52 -16.94
C THR A 161 12.20 4.04 -16.98
N ASN A 162 10.93 3.68 -16.73
CA ASN A 162 10.47 2.31 -16.75
C ASN A 162 9.48 2.10 -17.90
N SER A 163 9.45 0.88 -18.45
CA SER A 163 8.38 0.43 -19.34
C SER A 163 7.73 -0.83 -18.77
N PHE A 164 6.43 -0.95 -18.99
CA PHE A 164 5.59 -2.03 -18.48
C PHE A 164 4.94 -2.74 -19.66
N LYS A 165 5.05 -4.08 -19.72
CA LYS A 165 4.51 -4.83 -20.85
C LYS A 165 3.05 -5.18 -20.63
N SER A 166 2.33 -5.34 -21.73
CA SER A 166 0.95 -5.82 -21.68
C SER A 166 0.85 -7.26 -21.14
N LEU A 167 -0.21 -7.51 -20.39
CA LEU A 167 -0.56 -8.83 -19.85
C LEU A 167 -1.28 -9.72 -20.87
N VAL A 168 -1.72 -9.18 -22.01
CA VAL A 168 -2.52 -9.91 -23.01
C VAL A 168 -1.89 -9.92 -24.39
N GLU A 169 -1.22 -8.84 -24.80
CA GLU A 169 -0.61 -8.70 -26.14
C GLU A 169 0.92 -8.60 -26.04
N ASP A 170 1.64 -9.32 -26.89
CA ASP A 170 3.11 -9.30 -26.87
C ASP A 170 3.64 -8.08 -27.65
N GLY A 171 4.69 -7.44 -27.13
CA GLY A 171 5.35 -6.30 -27.80
C GLY A 171 4.70 -4.93 -27.56
N VAL A 172 3.63 -4.86 -26.77
CA VAL A 172 3.03 -3.60 -26.32
C VAL A 172 3.60 -3.21 -24.96
N GLU A 173 4.18 -2.01 -24.88
CA GLU A 173 4.73 -1.44 -23.65
C GLU A 173 4.19 -0.03 -23.38
N THR A 174 4.13 0.37 -22.11
CA THR A 174 3.68 1.69 -21.67
C THR A 174 4.57 2.19 -20.54
N SER A 175 4.72 3.52 -20.41
CA SER A 175 5.39 4.17 -19.27
C SER A 175 4.45 4.41 -18.08
N GLU A 176 3.16 4.16 -18.26
CA GLU A 176 2.12 4.36 -17.26
C GLU A 176 1.41 3.05 -16.92
N ILE A 177 1.22 2.78 -15.63
CA ILE A 177 0.31 1.75 -15.11
C ILE A 177 -0.91 2.46 -14.56
N ILE A 178 -2.09 2.04 -15.02
CA ILE A 178 -3.38 2.43 -14.44
C ILE A 178 -4.07 1.16 -13.99
N LEU A 179 -4.47 1.14 -12.72
CA LEU A 179 -5.26 0.09 -12.09
C LEU A 179 -6.54 0.73 -11.53
N ASN A 180 -7.69 0.17 -11.87
CA ASN A 180 -8.99 0.64 -11.41
C ASN A 180 -9.71 -0.46 -10.64
N ASN A 181 -10.57 -0.06 -9.71
CA ASN A 181 -11.45 -0.94 -8.94
C ASN A 181 -10.68 -2.12 -8.32
N ILE A 182 -9.52 -1.83 -7.73
CA ILE A 182 -8.72 -2.82 -7.04
C ILE A 182 -9.51 -3.26 -5.81
N GLN A 183 -9.75 -4.55 -5.72
CA GLN A 183 -10.41 -5.19 -4.59
C GLN A 183 -9.59 -6.40 -4.19
N LEU A 184 -9.40 -6.58 -2.89
CA LEU A 184 -8.76 -7.74 -2.32
C LEU A 184 -9.46 -8.11 -1.02
N ASP A 185 -9.89 -9.37 -0.93
CA ASP A 185 -10.40 -9.99 0.28
C ASP A 185 -9.41 -11.05 0.74
N ILE A 186 -9.06 -10.99 2.02
CA ILE A 186 -8.28 -12.02 2.69
C ILE A 186 -9.15 -12.63 3.77
N SER A 187 -9.34 -13.95 3.69
CA SER A 187 -10.08 -14.73 4.67
C SER A 187 -9.33 -15.99 5.04
N LYS A 188 -8.85 -16.06 6.29
CA LYS A 188 -8.10 -17.20 6.84
C LYS A 188 -6.90 -17.60 5.97
N GLY A 189 -6.16 -16.61 5.48
CA GLY A 189 -4.99 -16.80 4.62
C GLY A 189 -5.31 -17.21 3.18
N TYR A 190 -6.59 -17.29 2.79
CA TYR A 190 -6.99 -17.32 1.39
C TYR A 190 -7.12 -15.89 0.90
N VAL A 191 -6.64 -15.62 -0.31
CA VAL A 191 -6.71 -14.31 -0.94
C VAL A 191 -7.48 -14.40 -2.24
N GLU A 192 -8.42 -13.50 -2.44
CA GLU A 192 -9.14 -13.30 -3.69
C GLU A 192 -9.08 -11.80 -4.03
N GLY A 193 -8.90 -11.47 -5.29
CA GLY A 193 -8.87 -10.08 -5.69
C GLY A 193 -9.15 -9.85 -7.17
N SER A 194 -9.41 -8.60 -7.50
CA SER A 194 -9.65 -8.17 -8.86
C SER A 194 -9.23 -6.72 -9.08
N PHE A 195 -8.89 -6.38 -10.32
CA PHE A 195 -8.63 -5.02 -10.77
C PHE A 195 -8.78 -4.94 -12.29
N SER A 196 -9.09 -3.77 -12.84
CA SER A 196 -8.98 -3.51 -14.28
C SER A 196 -7.66 -2.78 -14.55
N SER A 197 -6.92 -3.13 -15.60
CA SER A 197 -5.65 -2.48 -15.92
C SER A 197 -5.54 -2.01 -17.37
N ASN A 198 -4.81 -0.92 -17.61
CA ASN A 198 -4.40 -0.57 -18.97
C ASN A 198 -3.45 -1.62 -19.58
N LEU A 199 -2.68 -2.36 -18.77
CA LEU A 199 -1.83 -3.47 -19.24
C LEU A 199 -2.65 -4.66 -19.76
N SER A 200 -3.88 -4.82 -19.28
CA SER A 200 -4.84 -5.82 -19.75
C SER A 200 -5.84 -5.23 -20.76
N PHE A 201 -5.54 -4.07 -21.39
CA PHE A 201 -6.46 -3.38 -22.31
C PHE A 201 -7.85 -3.12 -21.72
N GLY A 202 -7.91 -2.87 -20.41
CA GLY A 202 -9.14 -2.64 -19.67
C GLY A 202 -9.91 -3.90 -19.28
N PHE A 203 -9.42 -5.11 -19.60
CA PHE A 203 -10.02 -6.34 -19.09
C PHE A 203 -9.84 -6.44 -17.58
N ASP A 204 -10.90 -6.88 -16.90
CA ASP A 204 -10.83 -7.22 -15.48
C ASP A 204 -9.92 -8.42 -15.29
N VAL A 205 -8.89 -8.20 -14.48
CA VAL A 205 -7.97 -9.22 -13.99
C VAL A 205 -8.50 -9.69 -12.65
N SER A 206 -8.71 -10.98 -12.50
CA SER A 206 -9.05 -11.64 -11.24
C SER A 206 -7.92 -12.57 -10.84
N PHE A 207 -7.66 -12.69 -9.54
CA PHE A 207 -6.65 -13.60 -9.01
C PHE A 207 -7.13 -14.24 -7.71
N ASN A 208 -6.61 -15.42 -7.41
CA ASN A 208 -6.79 -16.07 -6.12
C ASN A 208 -5.52 -16.81 -5.71
N GLY A 209 -5.44 -17.11 -4.42
CA GLY A 209 -4.27 -17.78 -3.87
C GLY A 209 -4.30 -17.92 -2.37
N LYS A 210 -3.10 -18.03 -1.80
CA LYS A 210 -2.86 -18.08 -0.36
C LYS A 210 -1.81 -17.07 0.05
N ILE A 211 -1.96 -16.55 1.26
CA ILE A 211 -0.99 -15.66 1.88
C ILE A 211 -0.66 -16.18 3.28
N ASP A 212 0.62 -16.14 3.62
CA ASP A 212 1.14 -16.58 4.92
C ASP A 212 2.27 -15.64 5.37
N TYR A 213 2.59 -15.68 6.66
CA TYR A 213 3.68 -14.92 7.25
C TYR A 213 4.60 -15.83 8.07
N ASP A 214 5.82 -16.00 7.59
CA ASP A 214 6.88 -16.65 8.34
C ASP A 214 7.47 -15.67 9.35
N VAL A 215 7.04 -15.82 10.61
CA VAL A 215 7.48 -15.01 11.74
C VAL A 215 8.99 -15.09 11.98
N ALA A 216 9.63 -16.25 11.72
CA ALA A 216 11.05 -16.43 12.00
C ALA A 216 11.93 -15.69 10.99
N SER A 217 11.48 -15.66 9.74
CA SER A 217 12.18 -15.03 8.62
C SER A 217 11.70 -13.60 8.35
N GLU A 218 10.64 -13.15 9.02
CA GLU A 218 9.92 -11.89 8.76
C GLU A 218 9.52 -11.75 7.28
N LEU A 219 9.00 -12.84 6.73
CA LEU A 219 8.73 -13.01 5.30
C LEU A 219 7.24 -13.21 5.05
N VAL A 220 6.65 -12.38 4.19
CA VAL A 220 5.30 -12.61 3.65
C VAL A 220 5.42 -13.50 2.42
N VAL A 221 4.68 -14.60 2.40
CA VAL A 221 4.67 -15.57 1.31
C VAL A 221 3.30 -15.57 0.66
N VAL A 222 3.23 -15.20 -0.61
CA VAL A 222 2.01 -15.22 -1.42
C VAL A 222 2.13 -16.29 -2.49
N ARG A 223 1.27 -17.30 -2.42
CA ARG A 223 1.11 -18.29 -3.48
C ARG A 223 -0.05 -17.88 -4.37
N VAL A 224 0.20 -17.68 -5.65
CA VAL A 224 -0.83 -17.31 -6.63
C VAL A 224 -1.28 -18.56 -7.37
N ASP A 225 -2.51 -18.98 -7.12
CA ASP A 225 -3.05 -20.23 -7.67
C ASP A 225 -3.57 -20.01 -9.11
N ASP A 226 -4.36 -18.96 -9.32
CA ASP A 226 -4.93 -18.59 -10.63
C ASP A 226 -4.92 -17.07 -10.85
N VAL A 227 -4.73 -16.66 -12.11
CA VAL A 227 -4.83 -15.25 -12.54
C VAL A 227 -5.43 -15.22 -13.95
N ARG A 228 -6.54 -14.51 -14.09
CA ARG A 228 -7.27 -14.41 -15.37
C ARG A 228 -7.56 -12.98 -15.76
N ALA A 229 -7.28 -12.63 -17.00
CA ALA A 229 -7.81 -11.42 -17.65
C ALA A 229 -9.00 -11.83 -18.52
N GLY A 230 -10.22 -11.54 -18.06
CA GLY A 230 -11.44 -12.12 -18.65
C GLY A 230 -11.40 -13.65 -18.64
N PHE A 231 -11.33 -14.28 -19.81
CA PHE A 231 -11.25 -15.75 -19.95
C PHE A 231 -9.82 -16.28 -20.12
N PHE A 232 -8.81 -15.40 -20.25
CA PHE A 232 -7.45 -15.80 -20.53
C PHE A 232 -6.66 -15.95 -19.23
N SER A 233 -5.99 -17.09 -19.04
CA SER A 233 -5.00 -17.24 -17.99
C SER A 233 -3.80 -16.36 -18.31
N VAL A 234 -3.50 -15.40 -17.44
CA VAL A 234 -2.36 -14.47 -17.58
C VAL A 234 -1.30 -14.65 -16.49
N ARG A 235 -1.39 -15.73 -15.70
CA ARG A 235 -0.50 -15.98 -14.56
C ARG A 235 0.99 -15.86 -14.92
N SER A 236 1.50 -16.63 -15.87
CA SER A 236 2.92 -16.58 -16.21
C SER A 236 3.37 -15.22 -16.78
N LYS A 237 2.48 -14.49 -17.47
CA LYS A 237 2.75 -13.11 -17.92
C LYS A 237 2.84 -12.15 -16.74
N LEU A 238 1.92 -12.25 -15.77
CA LEU A 238 1.99 -11.49 -14.52
C LEU A 238 3.30 -11.76 -13.77
N PHE A 239 3.69 -13.02 -13.59
CA PHE A 239 4.94 -13.38 -12.91
C PHE A 239 6.18 -12.86 -13.64
N THR A 240 6.18 -12.90 -14.98
CA THR A 240 7.28 -12.34 -15.78
C THR A 240 7.40 -10.82 -15.57
N GLU A 241 6.28 -10.10 -15.59
CA GLU A 241 6.27 -8.65 -15.36
C GLU A 241 6.64 -8.27 -13.93
N LEU A 242 6.16 -9.03 -12.94
CA LEU A 242 6.53 -8.85 -11.54
C LEU A 242 8.03 -9.10 -11.32
N ALA A 243 8.59 -10.16 -11.89
CA ALA A 243 10.01 -10.47 -11.74
C ALA A 243 10.91 -9.41 -12.39
N ALA A 244 10.50 -8.87 -13.55
CA ALA A 244 11.23 -7.80 -14.24
C ALA A 244 11.24 -6.48 -13.43
N ASN A 245 10.20 -6.27 -12.62
CA ASN A 245 9.94 -5.06 -11.85
C ASN A 245 9.89 -5.32 -10.34
N ALA A 246 10.58 -6.35 -9.84
CA ALA A 246 10.60 -6.66 -8.42
C ALA A 246 11.54 -5.68 -7.69
N PRO A 247 11.14 -5.16 -6.51
CA PRO A 247 12.05 -4.44 -5.62
C PRO A 247 13.06 -5.40 -4.96
N ASP A 248 14.14 -4.86 -4.39
CA ASP A 248 15.21 -5.66 -3.78
C ASP A 248 14.74 -6.54 -2.59
N ASN A 249 13.67 -6.13 -1.90
CA ASN A 249 13.08 -6.89 -0.78
C ASN A 249 12.00 -7.88 -1.24
N MET A 250 11.96 -8.22 -2.54
CA MET A 250 10.99 -9.13 -3.10
C MET A 250 11.63 -10.13 -4.06
N LEU A 251 11.26 -11.40 -3.88
CA LEU A 251 11.61 -12.48 -4.80
C LEU A 251 10.34 -13.00 -5.47
N VAL A 252 10.38 -13.11 -6.79
CA VAL A 252 9.29 -13.65 -7.62
C VAL A 252 9.77 -14.97 -8.22
N ASP A 253 9.14 -16.07 -7.82
CA ASP A 253 9.44 -17.43 -8.31
C ASP A 253 8.14 -18.22 -8.46
N GLU A 254 7.62 -18.31 -9.68
CA GLU A 254 6.28 -18.86 -9.95
C GLU A 254 6.08 -20.27 -9.31
N PRO A 255 5.01 -20.51 -8.51
CA PRO A 255 3.82 -19.68 -8.27
C PRO A 255 3.87 -18.80 -7.01
N TYR A 256 5.06 -18.50 -6.49
CA TYR A 256 5.27 -17.79 -5.23
C TYR A 256 5.85 -16.39 -5.42
N ILE A 257 5.41 -15.50 -4.53
CA ILE A 257 5.95 -14.17 -4.31
C ILE A 257 6.39 -14.13 -2.84
N TYR A 258 7.63 -13.77 -2.59
CA TYR A 258 8.20 -13.63 -1.25
C TYR A 258 8.53 -12.16 -1.02
N ILE A 259 8.08 -11.58 0.09
CA ILE A 259 8.34 -10.19 0.46
C ILE A 259 9.00 -10.14 1.84
N GLU A 260 10.20 -9.59 1.90
CA GLU A 260 10.93 -9.29 3.13
C GLU A 260 10.42 -7.98 3.73
N LEU A 261 10.13 -7.98 5.04
CA LEU A 261 9.66 -6.80 5.78
C LEU A 261 10.78 -5.97 6.43
N LYS A 262 12.06 -6.33 6.18
CA LYS A 262 13.25 -5.68 6.75
C LYS A 262 13.85 -4.61 5.87
#